data_AF-E3MM75-F1
#
_entry.id   AF-E3MM75-F1
#
_cell.length_a   1.000
_cell.length_b   1.000
_cell.length_c   1.000
_cell.angle_alpha   90.00
_cell.angle_beta   90.00
_cell.angle_gamma   90.00
#
_symmetry.space_group_name_H-M   'P 1'
#
loop_
_entity.id
_entity.type
_entity.pdbx_description
1 polymer ?
#
loop_
_entity_poly.entity_id
_entity_poly.type
_entity_poly.pdbx_seq_one_letter_code
_entity_poly.pdbx_strand_id
1 'polypeptide(L)'
;MEQFLLCFQCGKLYDEDEGRSPVKGECSHSICLLCYSMLTNSSDCPVCDEELTLKEPTLYEPTLNKAILEDAKCLKTKMREDNFSSIVENKRENLLRNTCSECSKENVKLRICVDCNKESGILMKKLEDRDWIVQYFPEDFTNIPSICSNCVFSKHEEHKTVNLQQIVNLKEVIACECYLKFSRRDHTRAGLYERRLRTYESWMTFYKLFTTNEINIFKELEDIPEEMKDLSRKFRLEIQKLVEEVVKQRNRELKFYQESVVSDIPKYEEMIEEAENETSREDMKNELSQLVEIREKIGMKMNEIQLGEIEIEEMDKEIVSRMEQLEESYKKGVLVLIEQSEESTFYRYQALLEEFQKTEECIKCEFELEEYNEKRKIISMKQEKFKEIQMRIEDLRKQKEQVVRENEAENQIFQWKKCQAFLQMELLEDEFKLNQSEINLLKQYERANYFELMRLKFFPLLPLDDLEKAAYDRFFSDFIYTFHSK
;
A
#
# COMPACT_ATOMS: atom_id res chain seq x y z
N MET A 1 13.36 -9.28 -23.24
CA MET A 1 14.54 -8.86 -22.46
C MET A 1 14.06 -7.80 -21.48
N GLU A 2 14.14 -8.12 -20.20
CA GLU A 2 13.42 -7.46 -19.12
C GLU A 2 13.97 -6.06 -18.84
N GLN A 3 13.08 -5.12 -18.52
CA GLN A 3 13.41 -3.71 -18.26
C GLN A 3 14.30 -3.59 -17.03
N PHE A 4 15.60 -3.44 -17.24
CA PHE A 4 16.55 -3.21 -16.16
C PHE A 4 16.59 -1.71 -15.82
N LEU A 5 16.27 -1.36 -14.58
CA LEU A 5 16.13 0.03 -14.13
C LEU A 5 17.46 0.70 -13.76
N LEU A 6 18.59 -0.03 -13.83
CA LEU A 6 19.91 0.51 -13.50
C LEU A 6 20.77 0.66 -14.77
N CYS A 7 21.69 1.61 -14.72
CA CYS A 7 22.70 1.79 -15.76
C CYS A 7 23.69 0.62 -15.78
N PHE A 8 23.81 -0.06 -16.92
CA PHE A 8 24.76 -1.19 -17.06
C PHE A 8 26.24 -0.78 -16.86
N GLN A 9 26.57 0.51 -17.01
CA GLN A 9 27.95 0.99 -16.86
C GLN A 9 28.30 1.40 -15.43
N CYS A 10 27.41 2.12 -14.74
CA CYS A 10 27.69 2.66 -13.40
C CYS A 10 26.85 2.06 -12.27
N GLY A 11 25.90 1.17 -12.58
CA GLY A 11 25.05 0.48 -11.60
C GLY A 11 24.02 1.35 -10.90
N LYS A 12 23.92 2.65 -11.25
CA LYS A 12 22.98 3.59 -10.64
C LYS A 12 21.60 3.55 -11.31
N LEU A 13 20.56 3.80 -10.53
CA LEU A 13 19.18 3.97 -11.00
C LEU A 13 19.08 5.09 -12.03
N TYR A 14 18.26 4.91 -13.08
CA TYR A 14 17.99 5.96 -14.05
C TYR A 14 17.19 7.11 -13.44
N ASP A 15 17.52 8.32 -13.84
CA ASP A 15 16.96 9.54 -13.28
C ASP A 15 17.20 10.72 -14.20
N GLU A 16 16.14 11.30 -14.76
CA GLU A 16 16.23 12.42 -15.69
C GLU A 16 16.76 13.68 -15.02
N ASP A 17 16.35 13.93 -13.76
CA ASP A 17 16.72 15.14 -13.02
C ASP A 17 18.22 15.19 -12.70
N GLU A 18 18.86 14.02 -12.61
CA GLU A 18 20.30 13.87 -12.41
C GLU A 18 21.10 13.71 -13.72
N GLY A 19 20.47 13.91 -14.88
CA GLY A 19 21.09 13.69 -16.18
C GLY A 19 21.35 12.21 -16.50
N ARG A 20 20.74 11.29 -15.74
CA ARG A 20 20.88 9.84 -15.89
C ARG A 20 19.76 9.24 -16.73
N SER A 21 19.32 9.90 -17.80
CA SER A 21 18.32 9.33 -18.71
C SER A 21 18.86 8.08 -19.43
N PRO A 22 18.08 7.00 -19.58
CA PRO A 22 18.53 5.76 -20.20
C PRO A 22 18.64 5.92 -21.73
N VAL A 23 19.84 5.76 -22.26
CA VAL A 23 20.12 5.68 -23.70
C VAL A 23 20.10 4.23 -24.13
N LYS A 24 19.28 3.90 -25.13
CA LYS A 24 19.09 2.53 -25.62
C LYS A 24 20.07 2.20 -26.75
N GLY A 25 20.81 1.10 -26.62
CA GLY A 25 21.59 0.50 -27.72
C GLY A 25 20.77 -0.50 -28.55
N GLU A 26 21.23 -0.85 -29.75
CA GLU A 26 20.62 -1.89 -30.59
C GLU A 26 20.70 -3.29 -29.96
N CYS A 27 21.76 -3.55 -29.19
CA CYS A 27 21.94 -4.75 -28.37
C CYS A 27 21.00 -4.83 -27.14
N SER A 28 19.98 -3.96 -27.05
CA SER A 28 19.00 -3.87 -25.97
C SER A 28 19.53 -3.50 -24.58
N HIS A 29 20.85 -3.39 -24.40
CA HIS A 29 21.45 -2.78 -23.21
C HIS A 29 21.19 -1.28 -23.18
N SER A 30 20.92 -0.75 -21.99
CA SER A 30 20.78 0.70 -21.76
C SER A 30 21.89 1.20 -20.85
N ILE A 31 22.41 2.39 -21.12
CA ILE A 31 23.35 3.11 -20.24
C ILE A 31 22.85 4.53 -20.04
N CYS A 32 23.21 5.18 -18.93
CA CYS A 32 22.73 6.52 -18.67
C CYS A 32 23.46 7.56 -19.55
N LEU A 33 22.79 8.68 -19.85
CA LEU A 33 23.31 9.74 -20.71
C LEU A 33 24.68 10.27 -20.27
N LEU A 34 24.93 10.37 -18.96
CA LEU A 34 26.26 10.71 -18.41
C LEU A 34 27.34 9.67 -18.73
N CYS A 35 27.01 8.38 -18.69
CA CYS A 35 27.96 7.33 -19.06
C CYS A 35 28.19 7.32 -20.57
N TYR A 36 27.14 7.60 -21.36
CA TYR A 36 27.20 7.70 -22.81
C TYR A 36 28.12 8.84 -23.27
N SER A 37 27.97 10.03 -22.69
CA SER A 37 28.78 11.21 -23.07
C SER A 37 30.27 11.07 -22.77
N MET A 38 30.64 10.12 -21.90
CA MET A 38 32.01 9.82 -21.51
C MET A 38 32.65 8.70 -22.34
N LEU A 39 31.93 8.09 -23.29
CA LEU A 39 32.50 7.11 -24.22
C LEU A 39 33.38 7.84 -25.23
N THR A 40 34.69 7.79 -24.99
CA THR A 40 35.65 8.63 -25.73
C THR A 40 36.07 8.05 -27.07
N ASN A 41 35.97 6.73 -27.33
CA ASN A 41 36.62 6.13 -28.51
C ASN A 41 35.96 4.89 -29.16
N SER A 42 34.81 4.38 -28.70
CA SER A 42 34.11 3.30 -29.40
C SER A 42 32.61 3.61 -29.57
N SER A 43 32.07 3.24 -30.72
CA SER A 43 30.64 3.11 -30.96
C SER A 43 30.17 1.72 -30.54
N ASP A 44 30.80 1.11 -29.54
CA ASP A 44 30.50 -0.26 -29.12
C ASP A 44 29.85 -0.23 -27.75
N CYS A 45 28.92 -1.15 -27.53
CA CYS A 45 28.24 -1.28 -26.26
C CYS A 45 29.26 -1.68 -25.18
N PRO A 46 29.42 -0.92 -24.08
CA PRO A 46 30.41 -1.23 -23.03
C PRO A 46 30.07 -2.48 -22.19
N VAL A 47 29.06 -3.25 -22.63
CA VAL A 47 28.54 -4.47 -22.00
C VAL A 47 28.79 -5.71 -22.86
N CYS A 48 28.62 -5.61 -24.18
CA CYS A 48 28.69 -6.76 -25.10
C CYS A 48 29.62 -6.54 -26.30
N ASP A 49 30.25 -5.38 -26.40
CA ASP A 49 31.16 -4.99 -27.49
C ASP A 49 30.53 -5.07 -28.90
N GLU A 50 29.20 -5.22 -29.00
CA GLU A 50 28.45 -5.06 -30.24
C GLU A 50 28.33 -3.58 -30.61
N GLU A 51 28.33 -3.29 -31.91
CA GLU A 51 28.23 -1.94 -32.46
C GLU A 51 26.92 -1.27 -31.96
N LEU A 52 27.05 -0.26 -31.11
CA LEU A 52 26.07 0.82 -31.01
C LEU A 52 26.17 1.58 -32.35
N THR A 53 25.45 1.17 -33.38
CA THR A 53 25.37 1.86 -34.68
C THR A 53 24.85 3.29 -34.51
N LEU A 54 25.75 4.17 -34.10
CA LEU A 54 25.52 5.60 -33.91
C LEU A 54 26.75 6.37 -34.37
N LYS A 55 27.18 6.09 -35.60
CA LYS A 55 27.93 7.06 -36.42
C LYS A 55 27.62 6.86 -37.91
N GLU A 56 26.44 7.31 -38.33
CA GLU A 56 26.50 8.34 -39.37
C GLU A 56 26.41 9.70 -38.68
N PRO A 57 27.21 10.70 -39.08
CA PRO A 57 27.23 12.02 -38.48
C PRO A 57 25.97 12.77 -38.89
N THR A 58 24.85 12.41 -38.29
CA THR A 58 23.57 13.12 -38.42
C THR A 58 23.12 13.48 -37.02
N LEU A 59 23.26 14.77 -36.66
CA LEU A 59 22.28 15.67 -36.02
C LEU A 59 21.16 15.15 -35.06
N TYR A 60 21.12 13.89 -34.66
CA TYR A 60 20.02 13.29 -33.91
C TYR A 60 20.44 12.99 -32.46
N GLU A 61 19.60 13.43 -31.52
CA GLU A 61 19.73 13.15 -30.09
C GLU A 61 19.64 11.64 -29.82
N PRO A 62 20.37 11.11 -28.81
CA PRO A 62 20.30 9.69 -28.45
C PRO A 62 18.88 9.27 -28.11
N THR A 63 18.43 8.13 -28.65
CA THR A 63 17.08 7.59 -28.37
C THR A 63 16.98 7.18 -26.90
N LEU A 64 16.15 7.92 -26.15
CA LEU A 64 15.88 7.64 -24.75
C LEU A 64 14.86 6.50 -24.59
N ASN A 65 15.11 5.59 -23.64
CA ASN A 65 14.15 4.57 -23.25
C ASN A 65 13.16 5.13 -22.21
N LYS A 66 12.12 5.81 -22.70
CA LYS A 66 11.12 6.47 -21.84
C LYS A 66 10.40 5.51 -20.88
N ALA A 67 10.13 4.27 -21.31
CA ALA A 67 9.47 3.26 -20.47
C ALA A 67 10.33 2.90 -19.24
N ILE A 68 11.63 2.63 -19.43
CA ILE A 68 12.54 2.36 -18.29
C ILE A 68 12.64 3.58 -17.37
N LEU A 69 12.60 4.79 -17.93
CA LEU A 69 12.67 6.01 -17.15
C LEU A 69 11.41 6.21 -16.29
N GLU A 70 10.22 5.91 -16.81
CA GLU A 70 8.97 5.94 -16.06
C GLU A 70 9.00 4.94 -14.90
N ASP A 71 9.41 3.69 -15.14
CA ASP A 71 9.55 2.68 -14.10
C ASP A 71 10.60 3.04 -13.04
N ALA A 72 11.72 3.62 -13.46
CA ALA A 72 12.76 4.09 -12.54
C ALA A 72 12.25 5.26 -11.67
N LYS A 73 11.43 6.17 -12.22
CA LYS A 73 10.75 7.23 -11.45
C LYS A 73 9.78 6.64 -10.44
N CYS A 74 8.96 5.67 -10.83
CA CYS A 74 8.06 4.95 -9.92
C CYS A 74 8.81 4.26 -8.77
N LEU A 75 9.90 3.55 -9.09
CA LEU A 75 10.77 2.94 -8.07
C LEU A 75 11.37 4.01 -7.13
N LYS A 76 11.89 5.12 -7.67
CA LYS A 76 12.45 6.21 -6.87
C LYS A 76 11.42 6.79 -5.89
N THR A 77 10.16 6.93 -6.32
CA THR A 77 9.06 7.36 -5.45
C THR A 77 8.79 6.30 -4.37
N LYS A 78 8.67 5.02 -4.74
CA LYS A 78 8.47 3.93 -3.76
C LYS A 78 9.59 3.84 -2.73
N MET A 79 10.84 4.05 -3.13
CA MET A 79 11.99 4.06 -2.21
C MET A 79 11.91 5.15 -1.13
N ARG A 80 11.05 6.17 -1.29
CA ARG A 80 10.77 7.20 -0.27
C ARG A 80 9.68 6.78 0.70
N GLU A 81 8.91 5.73 0.42
CA GLU A 81 7.91 5.18 1.33
C GLU A 81 8.60 4.38 2.45
N ASP A 82 8.31 4.72 3.70
CA ASP A 82 8.95 4.09 4.87
C ASP A 82 8.78 2.55 4.89
N ASN A 83 7.60 2.07 4.50
CA ASN A 83 7.30 0.63 4.44
C ASN A 83 8.17 -0.09 3.41
N PHE A 84 8.27 0.45 2.18
CA PHE A 84 9.06 -0.16 1.12
C PHE A 84 10.56 -0.09 1.43
N SER A 85 11.03 1.07 1.91
CA SER A 85 12.42 1.26 2.35
C SER A 85 12.80 0.25 3.45
N SER A 86 11.93 0.04 4.44
CA SER A 86 12.15 -0.94 5.51
C SER A 86 12.24 -2.38 4.99
N ILE A 87 11.39 -2.76 4.03
CA ILE A 87 11.45 -4.10 3.39
C ILE A 87 12.78 -4.31 2.66
N VAL A 88 13.22 -3.32 1.88
CA VAL A 88 14.49 -3.37 1.14
C VAL A 88 15.68 -3.50 2.10
N GLU A 89 15.70 -2.70 3.16
CA GLU A 89 16.76 -2.75 4.18
C GLU A 89 16.78 -4.09 4.91
N ASN A 90 15.62 -4.63 5.30
CA ASN A 90 15.53 -5.95 5.95
C ASN A 90 16.04 -7.07 5.03
N LYS A 91 15.67 -7.06 3.75
CA LYS A 91 16.19 -8.01 2.76
C LYS A 91 17.70 -7.88 2.58
N ARG A 92 18.24 -6.64 2.57
CA ARG A 92 19.69 -6.41 2.50
C ARG A 92 20.42 -6.97 3.71
N GLU A 93 19.94 -6.68 4.92
CA GLU A 93 20.54 -7.20 6.17
C GLU A 93 20.53 -8.73 6.19
N ASN A 94 19.40 -9.35 5.79
CA ASN A 94 19.28 -10.81 5.70
C ASN A 94 20.25 -11.41 4.68
N LEU A 95 20.43 -10.78 3.52
CA LEU A 95 21.39 -11.24 2.51
C LEU A 95 22.84 -11.12 3.01
N LEU A 96 23.17 -10.04 3.74
CA LEU A 96 24.49 -9.84 4.34
C LEU A 96 24.77 -10.79 5.52
N ARG A 97 23.72 -11.28 6.18
CA ARG A 97 23.77 -12.18 7.34
C ARG A 97 22.92 -13.43 7.07
N ASN A 98 23.45 -14.34 6.27
CA ASN A 98 22.77 -15.58 5.91
C ASN A 98 23.64 -16.81 6.19
N THR A 99 23.12 -17.98 5.90
CA THR A 99 23.85 -19.23 5.91
C THR A 99 24.63 -19.44 4.61
N CYS A 100 25.83 -19.99 4.71
CA CYS A 100 26.61 -20.41 3.55
C CYS A 100 25.89 -21.55 2.82
N SER A 101 25.66 -21.40 1.52
CA SER A 101 24.97 -22.41 0.71
C SER A 101 25.66 -23.78 0.69
N GLU A 102 26.98 -23.82 0.92
CA GLU A 102 27.81 -25.04 0.84
C GLU A 102 28.00 -25.78 2.16
N CYS A 103 27.91 -25.08 3.29
CA CYS A 103 28.15 -25.69 4.61
C CYS A 103 27.05 -25.40 5.63
N SER A 104 26.01 -24.67 5.23
CA SER A 104 24.83 -24.31 6.03
C SER A 104 25.13 -23.56 7.32
N LYS A 105 26.36 -23.03 7.49
CA LYS A 105 26.76 -22.24 8.65
C LYS A 105 26.46 -20.76 8.43
N GLU A 106 25.91 -20.10 9.43
CA GLU A 106 25.74 -18.65 9.44
C GLU A 106 27.06 -17.91 9.24
N ASN A 107 27.02 -16.85 8.45
CA ASN A 107 28.17 -16.00 8.18
C ASN A 107 27.76 -14.57 7.86
N VAL A 108 28.58 -13.61 8.30
CA VAL A 108 28.38 -12.16 8.09
C VAL A 108 29.30 -11.57 7.02
N LYS A 109 30.13 -12.41 6.39
CA LYS A 109 31.08 -12.07 5.32
C LYS A 109 30.90 -13.02 4.14
N LEU A 110 29.65 -13.17 3.71
CA LEU A 110 29.28 -13.98 2.57
C LEU A 110 29.78 -13.37 1.26
N ARG A 111 30.09 -14.25 0.31
CA ARG A 111 30.64 -13.92 -1.00
C ARG A 111 29.78 -14.55 -2.08
N ILE A 112 29.65 -13.86 -3.21
CA ILE A 112 29.06 -14.42 -4.43
C ILE A 112 30.21 -14.92 -5.30
N CYS A 113 30.05 -16.12 -5.87
CA CYS A 113 30.91 -16.62 -6.91
C CYS A 113 30.46 -16.08 -8.27
N VAL A 114 31.22 -15.16 -8.86
CA VAL A 114 30.87 -14.49 -10.13
C VAL A 114 30.79 -15.51 -11.26
N ASP A 115 31.72 -16.47 -11.29
CA ASP A 115 31.79 -17.44 -12.37
C ASP A 115 30.62 -18.43 -12.31
N CYS A 116 30.26 -18.93 -11.13
CA CYS A 116 29.13 -19.83 -10.97
C CYS A 116 27.78 -19.16 -11.26
N ASN A 117 27.63 -17.87 -10.92
CA ASN A 117 26.38 -17.16 -11.13
C ASN A 117 26.22 -16.60 -12.56
N LYS A 118 27.26 -16.69 -13.40
CA LYS A 118 27.19 -16.28 -14.81
C LYS A 118 26.21 -17.15 -15.61
N GLU A 119 26.16 -18.45 -15.32
CA GLU A 119 25.21 -19.38 -15.93
C GLU A 119 23.77 -19.12 -15.46
N SER A 120 23.60 -18.61 -14.23
CA SER A 120 22.33 -18.13 -13.70
C SER A 120 21.92 -16.74 -14.25
N GLY A 121 22.68 -16.19 -15.19
CA GLY A 121 22.37 -14.92 -15.85
C GLY A 121 22.69 -13.69 -15.01
N ILE A 122 23.46 -13.78 -13.92
CA ILE A 122 23.87 -12.60 -13.15
C ILE A 122 25.15 -12.02 -13.76
N LEU A 123 25.10 -10.76 -14.15
CA LEU A 123 26.24 -10.02 -14.69
C LEU A 123 26.76 -9.04 -13.65
N MET A 124 28.06 -9.12 -13.36
CA MET A 124 28.73 -8.24 -12.40
C MET A 124 29.97 -7.61 -13.02
N LYS A 125 30.19 -6.33 -12.73
CA LYS A 125 31.36 -5.57 -13.21
C LYS A 125 32.12 -4.99 -12.05
N LYS A 126 33.44 -5.06 -12.15
CA LYS A 126 34.36 -4.40 -11.23
C LYS A 126 34.66 -3.00 -11.75
N LEU A 127 34.46 -1.99 -10.90
CA LEU A 127 34.83 -0.60 -11.15
C LEU A 127 36.33 -0.39 -10.90
N GLU A 128 36.87 0.72 -11.39
CA GLU A 128 38.29 1.08 -11.24
C GLU A 128 38.72 1.18 -9.77
N ASP A 129 37.82 1.64 -8.88
CA ASP A 129 38.05 1.86 -7.45
C ASP A 129 37.96 0.59 -6.58
N ARG A 130 38.02 -0.61 -7.18
CA ARG A 130 37.86 -1.95 -6.54
C ARG A 130 36.44 -2.30 -6.09
N ASP A 131 35.50 -1.39 -6.21
CA ASP A 131 34.08 -1.63 -5.99
C ASP A 131 33.47 -2.50 -7.10
N TRP A 132 32.38 -3.17 -6.76
CA TRP A 132 31.63 -4.00 -7.70
C TRP A 132 30.21 -3.49 -7.86
N ILE A 133 29.68 -3.68 -9.07
CA ILE A 133 28.27 -3.45 -9.37
C ILE A 133 27.66 -4.72 -9.94
N VAL A 134 26.38 -4.94 -9.63
CA VAL A 134 25.53 -5.87 -10.39
C VAL A 134 25.00 -5.10 -11.59
N GLN A 135 25.34 -5.54 -12.79
CA GLN A 135 24.89 -4.94 -14.05
C GLN A 135 23.56 -5.49 -14.53
N TYR A 136 23.28 -6.75 -14.19
CA TYR A 136 22.05 -7.43 -14.55
C TYR A 136 21.85 -8.63 -13.61
N PHE A 137 20.60 -8.92 -13.28
CA PHE A 137 20.21 -10.08 -12.48
C PHE A 137 18.82 -10.55 -12.93
N PRO A 138 18.53 -11.86 -12.91
CA PRO A 138 17.17 -12.37 -13.05
C PRO A 138 16.37 -12.03 -11.79
N GLU A 139 15.05 -12.19 -11.81
CA GLU A 139 14.12 -11.74 -10.75
C GLU A 139 14.48 -12.11 -9.29
N ASP A 140 15.33 -13.12 -9.02
CA ASP A 140 15.61 -13.66 -7.69
C ASP A 140 17.04 -13.41 -7.16
N PHE A 141 17.52 -12.17 -7.20
CA PHE A 141 18.86 -11.85 -6.68
C PHE A 141 19.02 -12.14 -5.18
N THR A 142 17.99 -11.92 -4.35
CA THR A 142 18.07 -12.19 -2.90
C THR A 142 18.20 -13.67 -2.54
N ASN A 143 17.96 -14.59 -3.48
CA ASN A 143 18.04 -16.05 -3.26
C ASN A 143 19.32 -16.68 -3.84
N ILE A 144 20.29 -15.87 -4.25
CA ILE A 144 21.50 -16.38 -4.90
C ILE A 144 22.38 -17.19 -3.93
N PRO A 145 23.01 -18.28 -4.40
CA PRO A 145 23.97 -19.02 -3.59
C PRO A 145 25.12 -18.12 -3.13
N SER A 146 25.25 -17.98 -1.82
CA SER A 146 26.31 -17.19 -1.20
C SER A 146 27.17 -18.07 -0.30
N ILE A 147 28.48 -17.90 -0.40
CA ILE A 147 29.48 -18.80 0.17
C ILE A 147 30.39 -18.08 1.18
N CYS A 148 30.78 -18.78 2.25
CA CYS A 148 31.72 -18.24 3.23
C CYS A 148 33.17 -18.38 2.75
N SER A 149 34.09 -17.61 3.33
CA SER A 149 35.52 -17.64 2.95
C SER A 149 36.14 -19.04 2.96
N ASN A 150 35.76 -19.90 3.92
CA ASN A 150 36.31 -21.26 3.98
C ASN A 150 35.86 -22.13 2.79
N CYS A 151 34.61 -21.97 2.36
CA CYS A 151 34.07 -22.67 1.19
C CYS A 151 34.64 -22.12 -0.13
N VAL A 152 35.09 -20.86 -0.14
CA VAL A 152 35.85 -20.33 -1.29
C VAL A 152 37.12 -21.14 -1.51
N PHE A 153 37.94 -21.32 -0.47
CA PHE A 153 39.22 -22.04 -0.60
C PHE A 153 39.06 -23.53 -0.91
N SER A 154 37.94 -24.15 -0.52
CA SER A 154 37.78 -25.59 -0.70
C SER A 154 37.11 -25.99 -2.02
N LYS A 155 36.18 -25.17 -2.54
CA LYS A 155 35.35 -25.52 -3.71
C LYS A 155 35.39 -24.49 -4.84
N HIS A 156 35.93 -23.29 -4.59
CA HIS A 156 35.92 -22.17 -5.53
C HIS A 156 37.28 -21.45 -5.59
N GLU A 157 38.38 -22.17 -5.37
CA GLU A 157 39.72 -21.59 -5.24
C GLU A 157 40.16 -20.84 -6.51
N GLU A 158 39.80 -21.37 -7.68
CA GLU A 158 40.11 -20.78 -8.99
C GLU A 158 39.03 -19.79 -9.46
N HIS A 159 37.90 -19.67 -8.76
CA HIS A 159 36.79 -18.82 -9.20
C HIS A 159 36.91 -17.41 -8.65
N LYS A 160 36.46 -16.44 -9.44
CA LYS A 160 36.33 -15.05 -9.05
C LYS A 160 35.17 -14.88 -8.07
N THR A 161 35.49 -14.51 -6.83
CA THR A 161 34.48 -14.25 -5.80
C THR A 161 34.50 -12.80 -5.30
N VAL A 162 33.31 -12.27 -5.02
CA VAL A 162 33.11 -10.91 -4.52
C VAL A 162 32.39 -10.94 -3.19
N ASN A 163 32.84 -10.18 -2.20
CA ASN A 163 32.09 -10.04 -0.94
C ASN A 163 30.85 -9.18 -1.19
N LEU A 164 29.70 -9.59 -0.67
CA LEU A 164 28.44 -8.83 -0.80
C LEU A 164 28.57 -7.37 -0.35
N GLN A 165 29.39 -7.09 0.66
CA GLN A 165 29.66 -5.74 1.17
C GLN A 165 30.42 -4.85 0.18
N GLN A 166 31.07 -5.43 -0.84
CA GLN A 166 31.81 -4.70 -1.88
C GLN A 166 30.92 -4.31 -3.08
N ILE A 167 29.63 -4.70 -3.04
CA ILE A 167 28.67 -4.39 -4.10
C ILE A 167 28.02 -3.05 -3.76
N VAL A 168 28.38 -1.99 -4.48
CA VAL A 168 27.97 -0.62 -4.12
C VAL A 168 26.51 -0.34 -4.44
N ASN A 169 25.95 -0.98 -5.46
CA ASN A 169 24.54 -0.83 -5.87
C ASN A 169 23.62 -1.92 -5.29
N LEU A 170 24.04 -2.59 -4.22
CA LEU A 170 23.29 -3.71 -3.64
C LEU A 170 21.88 -3.29 -3.17
N LYS A 171 21.75 -2.09 -2.60
CA LYS A 171 20.46 -1.57 -2.15
C LYS A 171 19.51 -1.34 -3.33
N GLU A 172 20.01 -0.74 -4.39
CA GLU A 172 19.27 -0.47 -5.63
C GLU A 172 18.87 -1.77 -6.32
N VAL A 173 19.75 -2.79 -6.34
CA VAL A 173 19.46 -4.13 -6.87
C VAL A 173 18.28 -4.78 -6.13
N ILE A 174 18.32 -4.77 -4.80
CA ILE A 174 17.22 -5.34 -3.98
C ILE A 174 15.93 -4.52 -4.15
N ALA A 175 16.04 -3.19 -4.25
CA ALA A 175 14.89 -2.32 -4.50
C ALA A 175 14.26 -2.62 -5.87
N CYS A 176 15.07 -2.78 -6.92
CA CYS A 176 14.63 -3.19 -8.24
C CYS A 176 13.97 -4.58 -8.22
N GLU A 177 14.57 -5.57 -7.55
CA GLU A 177 13.96 -6.90 -7.37
C GLU A 177 12.56 -6.77 -6.71
N CYS A 178 12.48 -6.07 -5.59
CA CYS A 178 11.23 -5.87 -4.86
C CYS A 178 10.17 -5.16 -5.73
N TYR A 179 10.57 -4.15 -6.48
CA TYR A 179 9.67 -3.39 -7.34
C TYR A 179 9.22 -4.19 -8.55
N LEU A 180 10.11 -4.90 -9.24
CA LEU A 180 9.75 -5.73 -10.39
C LEU A 180 8.82 -6.87 -9.97
N LYS A 181 9.07 -7.50 -8.81
CA LYS A 181 8.14 -8.47 -8.23
C LYS A 181 6.79 -7.84 -7.87
N PHE A 182 6.79 -6.61 -7.36
CA PHE A 182 5.58 -5.90 -7.00
C PHE A 182 4.77 -5.45 -8.23
N SER A 183 5.42 -4.87 -9.23
CA SER A 183 4.78 -4.36 -10.45
C SER A 183 4.23 -5.48 -11.31
N ARG A 184 4.94 -6.62 -11.42
CA ARG A 184 4.42 -7.82 -12.09
C ARG A 184 3.20 -8.38 -11.36
N ARG A 185 3.26 -8.50 -10.02
CA ARG A 185 2.12 -8.97 -9.21
C ARG A 185 0.88 -8.11 -9.39
N ASP A 186 1.01 -6.78 -9.47
CA ASP A 186 -0.15 -5.90 -9.68
C ASP A 186 -0.91 -6.17 -11.00
N HIS A 187 -0.29 -6.85 -11.96
CA HIS A 187 -0.92 -7.26 -13.22
C HIS A 187 -1.43 -8.71 -13.24
N THR A 188 -1.19 -9.47 -12.16
CA THR A 188 -1.72 -10.84 -12.02
C THR A 188 -2.95 -10.87 -11.11
N ARG A 189 -3.74 -11.94 -11.17
CA ARG A 189 -4.93 -12.09 -10.34
C ARG A 189 -4.58 -12.25 -8.87
N ALA A 190 -3.56 -13.06 -8.59
CA ALA A 190 -3.02 -13.23 -7.27
C ALA A 190 -2.59 -11.89 -6.67
N GLY A 191 -1.85 -11.05 -7.42
CA GLY A 191 -1.47 -9.75 -6.87
C GLY A 191 -2.63 -8.75 -6.73
N LEU A 192 -3.65 -8.82 -7.58
CA LEU A 192 -4.91 -8.09 -7.38
C LEU A 192 -5.55 -8.47 -6.02
N TYR A 193 -5.76 -9.75 -5.77
CA TYR A 193 -6.38 -10.21 -4.52
C TYR A 193 -5.50 -9.93 -3.29
N GLU A 194 -4.18 -10.11 -3.40
CA GLU A 194 -3.23 -9.78 -2.33
C GLU A 194 -3.28 -8.28 -1.99
N ARG A 195 -3.39 -7.39 -2.99
CA ARG A 195 -3.58 -5.95 -2.78
C ARG A 195 -4.90 -5.66 -2.05
N ARG A 196 -6.00 -6.34 -2.44
CA ARG A 196 -7.30 -6.19 -1.78
C ARG A 196 -7.26 -6.67 -0.34
N LEU A 197 -6.59 -7.79 -0.07
CA LEU A 197 -6.39 -8.30 1.29
C LEU A 197 -5.62 -7.31 2.17
N ARG A 198 -4.50 -6.75 1.67
CA ARG A 198 -3.75 -5.71 2.41
C ARG A 198 -4.59 -4.46 2.69
N THR A 199 -5.39 -4.06 1.72
CA THR A 199 -6.31 -2.91 1.85
C THR A 199 -7.34 -3.19 2.95
N TYR A 200 -7.94 -4.39 2.95
CA TYR A 200 -8.85 -4.84 3.99
C TYR A 200 -8.20 -4.81 5.38
N GLU A 201 -6.98 -5.34 5.54
CA GLU A 201 -6.27 -5.33 6.82
C GLU A 201 -5.99 -3.91 7.35
N SER A 202 -5.66 -3.00 6.43
CA SER A 202 -5.45 -1.58 6.75
C SER A 202 -6.75 -0.94 7.25
N TRP A 203 -7.88 -1.19 6.57
CA TRP A 203 -9.20 -0.72 7.01
C TRP A 203 -9.63 -1.30 8.35
N MET A 204 -9.40 -2.60 8.59
CA MET A 204 -9.72 -3.21 9.89
C MET A 204 -8.91 -2.60 11.03
N THR A 205 -7.65 -2.23 10.77
CA THR A 205 -6.81 -1.54 11.74
C THR A 205 -7.32 -0.11 11.99
N PHE A 206 -7.69 0.58 10.93
CA PHE A 206 -8.26 1.93 11.00
C PHE A 206 -9.59 1.97 11.78
N TYR A 207 -10.53 1.05 11.52
CA TYR A 207 -11.82 1.03 12.24
C TYR A 207 -11.69 0.72 13.73
N LYS A 208 -10.64 0.00 14.14
CA LYS A 208 -10.34 -0.20 15.57
C LYS A 208 -10.05 1.12 16.29
N LEU A 209 -9.54 2.14 15.60
CA LEU A 209 -9.23 3.44 16.19
C LEU A 209 -10.46 4.17 16.75
N PHE A 210 -11.64 3.95 16.15
CA PHE A 210 -12.90 4.58 16.59
C PHE A 210 -13.52 3.90 17.81
N THR A 211 -13.09 2.67 18.12
CA THR A 211 -13.63 1.85 19.22
C THR A 211 -12.65 1.68 20.37
N THR A 212 -11.37 2.03 20.19
CA THR A 212 -10.41 2.10 21.28
C THR A 212 -10.73 3.25 22.21
N ASN A 213 -11.09 2.89 23.44
CA ASN A 213 -11.69 3.71 24.49
C ASN A 213 -10.70 4.68 25.18
N GLU A 214 -9.80 5.30 24.41
CA GLU A 214 -8.64 6.00 24.97
C GLU A 214 -8.97 7.39 25.55
N ILE A 215 -10.05 8.03 25.08
CA ILE A 215 -10.42 9.38 25.52
C ILE A 215 -11.81 9.33 26.14
N ASN A 216 -11.88 9.10 27.45
CA ASN A 216 -13.11 9.29 28.23
C ASN A 216 -12.92 10.48 29.19
N ILE A 217 -13.10 11.70 28.66
CA ILE A 217 -13.01 12.93 29.45
C ILE A 217 -14.00 12.96 30.62
N PHE A 218 -15.13 12.24 30.52
CA PHE A 218 -16.20 12.29 31.53
C PHE A 218 -15.82 11.63 32.86
N LYS A 219 -14.80 10.77 32.90
CA LYS A 219 -14.27 10.22 34.17
C LYS A 219 -13.52 11.26 34.99
N GLU A 220 -12.99 12.30 34.35
CA GLU A 220 -12.05 13.24 34.96
C GLU A 220 -12.71 14.57 35.32
N LEU A 221 -13.83 14.90 34.67
CA LEU A 221 -14.56 16.16 34.81
C LEU A 221 -15.55 16.15 36.00
N GLU A 222 -15.68 17.30 36.67
CA GLU A 222 -16.55 17.50 37.84
C GLU A 222 -17.88 18.17 37.44
N ASP A 223 -18.97 17.88 38.16
CA ASP A 223 -20.27 18.58 38.06
C ASP A 223 -20.86 18.69 36.62
N ILE A 224 -20.61 17.70 35.76
CA ILE A 224 -21.16 17.70 34.40
C ILE A 224 -22.68 17.45 34.44
N PRO A 225 -23.49 18.29 33.74
CA PRO A 225 -24.92 18.06 33.59
C PRO A 225 -25.22 16.67 33.00
N GLU A 226 -26.25 16.00 33.52
CA GLU A 226 -26.59 14.64 33.10
C GLU A 226 -26.99 14.60 31.61
N GLU A 227 -27.59 15.69 31.10
CA GLU A 227 -27.94 15.84 29.69
C GLU A 227 -26.72 15.76 28.76
N MET A 228 -25.56 16.28 29.19
CA MET A 228 -24.32 16.21 28.41
C MET A 228 -23.72 14.82 28.43
N LYS A 229 -23.80 14.11 29.57
CA LYS A 229 -23.36 12.71 29.66
C LYS A 229 -24.22 11.82 28.78
N ASP A 230 -25.53 12.05 28.76
CA ASP A 230 -26.48 11.33 27.90
C ASP A 230 -26.21 11.61 26.42
N LEU A 231 -25.93 12.87 26.05
CA LEU A 231 -25.57 13.22 24.68
C LEU A 231 -24.27 12.54 24.24
N SER A 232 -23.23 12.55 25.08
CA SER A 232 -21.98 11.85 24.80
C SER A 232 -22.19 10.33 24.64
N ARG A 233 -22.99 9.72 25.51
CA ARG A 233 -23.36 8.30 25.40
C ARG A 233 -24.06 8.01 24.07
N LYS A 234 -24.97 8.88 23.62
CA LYS A 234 -25.64 8.75 22.32
C LYS A 234 -24.66 8.79 21.16
N PHE A 235 -23.72 9.75 21.16
CA PHE A 235 -22.69 9.82 20.13
C PHE A 235 -21.83 8.56 20.08
N ARG A 236 -21.36 8.08 21.24
CA ARG A 236 -20.55 6.85 21.31
C ARG A 236 -21.31 5.61 20.83
N LEU A 237 -22.60 5.49 21.15
CA LEU A 237 -23.44 4.41 20.63
C LEU A 237 -23.65 4.52 19.12
N GLU A 238 -23.82 5.73 18.57
CA GLU A 238 -23.93 5.95 17.12
C GLU A 238 -22.62 5.59 16.40
N ILE A 239 -21.47 6.04 16.91
CA ILE A 239 -20.15 5.69 16.40
C ILE A 239 -19.96 4.17 16.42
N GLN A 240 -20.22 3.52 17.54
CA GLN A 240 -20.08 2.08 17.67
C GLN A 240 -20.94 1.34 16.65
N LYS A 241 -22.22 1.74 16.50
CA LYS A 241 -23.12 1.14 15.53
C LYS A 241 -22.60 1.34 14.10
N LEU A 242 -22.16 2.54 13.75
CA LEU A 242 -21.61 2.82 12.42
C LEU A 242 -20.34 2.01 12.14
N VAL A 243 -19.45 1.86 13.13
CA VAL A 243 -18.25 1.01 13.02
C VAL A 243 -18.64 -0.45 12.77
N GLU A 244 -19.61 -0.97 13.51
CA GLU A 244 -20.13 -2.33 13.32
C GLU A 244 -20.67 -2.52 11.89
N GLU A 245 -21.44 -1.56 11.37
CA GLU A 245 -21.97 -1.60 10.00
C GLU A 245 -20.86 -1.57 8.92
N VAL A 246 -19.89 -0.64 9.02
CA VAL A 246 -18.80 -0.56 8.02
C VAL A 246 -17.89 -1.79 8.07
N VAL A 247 -17.68 -2.38 9.24
CA VAL A 247 -16.94 -3.64 9.37
C VAL A 247 -17.71 -4.79 8.72
N LYS A 248 -19.03 -4.90 8.95
CA LYS A 248 -19.86 -5.91 8.27
C LYS A 248 -19.78 -5.78 6.76
N GLN A 249 -19.86 -4.55 6.23
CA GLN A 249 -19.71 -4.28 4.80
C GLN A 249 -18.36 -4.76 4.25
N ARG A 250 -17.25 -4.45 4.93
CA ARG A 250 -15.93 -4.93 4.52
C ARG A 250 -15.77 -6.45 4.62
N ASN A 251 -16.41 -7.09 5.59
CA ASN A 251 -16.45 -8.54 5.66
C ASN A 251 -17.21 -9.15 4.47
N ARG A 252 -18.30 -8.52 4.04
CA ARG A 252 -19.02 -8.96 2.82
C ARG A 252 -18.19 -8.74 1.57
N GLU A 253 -17.45 -7.64 1.48
CA GLU A 253 -16.49 -7.38 0.40
C GLU A 253 -15.42 -8.47 0.34
N LEU A 254 -14.82 -8.83 1.49
CA LEU A 254 -13.84 -9.91 1.58
C LEU A 254 -14.44 -11.26 1.15
N LYS A 255 -15.73 -11.50 1.44
CA LYS A 255 -16.45 -12.69 0.99
C LYS A 255 -16.64 -12.71 -0.54
N PHE A 256 -16.92 -11.58 -1.19
CA PHE A 256 -16.92 -11.52 -2.67
C PHE A 256 -15.56 -11.89 -3.25
N TYR A 257 -14.46 -11.43 -2.64
CA TYR A 257 -13.12 -11.83 -3.08
C TYR A 257 -12.86 -13.31 -2.86
N GLN A 258 -13.33 -13.89 -1.75
CA GLN A 258 -13.26 -15.33 -1.52
C GLN A 258 -13.99 -16.12 -2.61
N GLU A 259 -15.24 -15.73 -2.91
CA GLU A 259 -16.07 -16.35 -3.95
C GLU A 259 -15.38 -16.28 -5.32
N SER A 260 -14.74 -15.14 -5.62
CA SER A 260 -14.02 -14.93 -6.88
C SER A 260 -12.74 -15.78 -6.97
N VAL A 261 -11.91 -15.81 -5.91
CA VAL A 261 -10.72 -16.67 -5.84
C VAL A 261 -11.09 -18.15 -5.98
N VAL A 262 -12.16 -18.59 -5.31
CA VAL A 262 -12.65 -19.97 -5.41
C VAL A 262 -13.12 -20.31 -6.82
N SER A 263 -13.73 -19.35 -7.53
CA SER A 263 -14.12 -19.53 -8.93
C SER A 263 -12.94 -19.51 -9.90
N ASP A 264 -11.85 -18.81 -9.56
CA ASP A 264 -10.68 -18.66 -10.44
C ASP A 264 -9.75 -19.88 -10.39
N ILE A 265 -9.60 -20.53 -9.24
CA ILE A 265 -8.71 -21.68 -9.06
C ILE A 265 -8.96 -22.80 -10.09
N PRO A 266 -10.19 -23.32 -10.27
CA PRO A 266 -10.44 -24.37 -11.26
C PRO A 266 -10.12 -23.96 -12.70
N LYS A 267 -10.27 -22.67 -13.02
CA LYS A 267 -10.00 -22.14 -14.36
C LYS A 267 -8.50 -22.11 -14.64
N TYR A 268 -7.68 -21.80 -13.63
CA TYR A 268 -6.23 -21.93 -13.75
C TYR A 268 -5.79 -23.39 -13.86
N GLU A 269 -6.45 -24.31 -13.15
CA GLU A 269 -6.19 -25.75 -13.30
C GLU A 269 -6.44 -26.20 -14.75
N GLU A 270 -7.56 -25.80 -15.36
CA GLU A 270 -7.88 -26.07 -16.78
C GLU A 270 -6.85 -25.43 -17.74
N MET A 271 -6.52 -24.15 -17.55
CA MET A 271 -5.53 -23.46 -18.40
C MET A 271 -4.13 -24.09 -18.33
N ILE A 272 -3.74 -24.67 -17.19
CA ILE A 272 -2.46 -25.39 -17.03
C ILE A 272 -2.46 -26.69 -17.84
N GLU A 273 -3.59 -27.42 -17.85
CA GLU A 273 -3.74 -28.65 -18.63
C GLU A 273 -3.69 -28.37 -20.14
N GLU A 274 -4.28 -27.25 -20.58
CA GLU A 274 -4.33 -26.85 -21.98
C GLU A 274 -3.06 -26.12 -22.48
N ALA A 275 -2.15 -25.73 -21.58
CA ALA A 275 -0.98 -24.94 -21.93
C ALA A 275 -0.05 -25.70 -22.90
N GLU A 276 0.18 -25.17 -24.10
CA GLU A 276 1.08 -25.76 -25.10
C GLU A 276 2.57 -25.52 -24.79
N ASN A 277 2.89 -24.43 -24.07
CA ASN A 277 4.26 -24.00 -23.76
C ASN A 277 4.60 -24.23 -22.28
N GLU A 278 5.75 -24.87 -22.02
CA GLU A 278 6.27 -25.14 -20.66
C GLU A 278 6.45 -23.86 -19.84
N THR A 279 6.94 -22.76 -20.44
CA THR A 279 7.11 -21.48 -19.72
C THR A 279 5.76 -20.94 -19.26
N SER A 280 4.78 -20.91 -20.15
CA SER A 280 3.42 -20.43 -19.82
C SER A 280 2.75 -21.33 -18.77
N ARG A 281 3.00 -22.64 -18.83
CA ARG A 281 2.49 -23.61 -17.86
C ARG A 281 3.08 -23.36 -16.47
N GLU A 282 4.37 -23.08 -16.39
CA GLU A 282 5.04 -22.80 -15.12
C GLU A 282 4.59 -21.46 -14.52
N ASP A 283 4.42 -20.43 -15.33
CA ASP A 283 3.85 -19.14 -14.89
C ASP A 283 2.44 -19.31 -14.30
N MET A 284 1.59 -20.09 -14.97
CA MET A 284 0.24 -20.39 -14.48
C MET A 284 0.24 -21.23 -13.19
N LYS A 285 1.16 -22.20 -13.04
CA LYS A 285 1.32 -22.96 -11.79
C LYS A 285 1.75 -22.07 -10.63
N ASN A 286 2.68 -21.14 -10.88
CA ASN A 286 3.13 -20.18 -9.89
C ASN A 286 1.98 -19.26 -9.45
N GLU A 287 1.17 -18.80 -10.40
CA GLU A 287 -0.03 -17.99 -10.12
C GLU A 287 -1.09 -18.78 -9.34
N LEU A 288 -1.37 -20.03 -9.73
CA LEU A 288 -2.29 -20.93 -9.05
C LEU A 288 -1.86 -21.18 -7.59
N SER A 289 -0.57 -21.43 -7.36
CA SER A 289 -0.03 -21.61 -6.01
C SER A 289 -0.27 -20.37 -5.14
N GLN A 290 -0.13 -19.17 -5.70
CA GLN A 290 -0.41 -17.92 -4.98
C GLN A 290 -1.91 -17.72 -4.72
N LEU A 291 -2.78 -18.05 -5.68
CA LEU A 291 -4.24 -17.99 -5.48
C LEU A 291 -4.70 -18.92 -4.36
N VAL A 292 -4.11 -20.12 -4.26
CA VAL A 292 -4.39 -21.06 -3.16
C VAL A 292 -3.93 -20.47 -1.82
N GLU A 293 -2.73 -19.90 -1.73
CA GLU A 293 -2.24 -19.24 -0.51
C GLU A 293 -3.16 -18.08 -0.10
N ILE A 294 -3.60 -17.26 -1.05
CA ILE A 294 -4.51 -16.14 -0.81
C ILE A 294 -5.87 -16.64 -0.31
N ARG A 295 -6.42 -17.70 -0.91
CA ARG A 295 -7.67 -18.32 -0.46
C ARG A 295 -7.57 -18.74 1.01
N GLU A 296 -6.45 -19.34 1.40
CA GLU A 296 -6.19 -19.75 2.78
C GLU A 296 -6.10 -18.55 3.72
N LYS A 297 -5.35 -17.49 3.35
CA LYS A 297 -5.28 -16.25 4.12
C LYS A 297 -6.66 -15.62 4.32
N ILE A 298 -7.47 -15.51 3.27
CA ILE A 298 -8.84 -14.99 3.33
C ILE A 298 -9.68 -15.86 4.28
N GLY A 299 -9.60 -17.19 4.15
CA GLY A 299 -10.30 -18.14 5.02
C GLY A 299 -9.93 -17.99 6.50
N MET A 300 -8.65 -17.80 6.81
CA MET A 300 -8.20 -17.53 8.18
C MET A 300 -8.82 -16.26 8.76
N LYS A 301 -8.85 -15.16 7.99
CA LYS A 301 -9.44 -13.89 8.43
C LYS A 301 -10.96 -13.99 8.63
N MET A 302 -11.66 -14.70 7.74
CA MET A 302 -13.10 -14.89 7.86
C MET A 302 -13.51 -15.75 9.06
N ASN A 303 -12.64 -16.65 9.53
CA ASN A 303 -12.88 -17.41 10.75
C ASN A 303 -12.84 -16.54 12.02
N GLU A 304 -12.15 -15.39 11.97
CA GLU A 304 -12.08 -14.45 13.10
C GLU A 304 -13.38 -13.61 13.22
N ILE A 305 -14.07 -13.37 12.10
CA ILE A 305 -15.28 -12.52 12.04
C ILE A 305 -16.32 -13.17 11.12
N GLN A 306 -17.23 -13.96 11.70
CA GLN A 306 -18.25 -14.68 10.94
C GLN A 306 -19.50 -13.82 10.72
N LEU A 307 -19.81 -13.49 9.47
CA LEU A 307 -21.13 -13.03 9.07
C LEU A 307 -22.09 -14.22 8.99
N GLY A 308 -23.25 -14.11 9.65
CA GLY A 308 -24.31 -15.11 9.53
C GLY A 308 -24.92 -15.14 8.13
N GLU A 309 -25.46 -16.28 7.71
CA GLU A 309 -26.14 -16.41 6.41
C GLU A 309 -27.30 -15.41 6.25
N ILE A 310 -28.09 -15.23 7.32
CA ILE A 310 -29.20 -14.25 7.34
C ILE A 310 -28.67 -12.82 7.15
N GLU A 311 -27.57 -12.45 7.80
CA GLU A 311 -26.98 -11.11 7.66
C GLU A 311 -26.51 -10.88 6.21
N ILE A 312 -25.93 -11.89 5.58
CA ILE A 312 -25.52 -11.82 4.17
C ILE A 312 -26.73 -11.63 3.25
N GLU A 313 -27.83 -12.34 3.49
CA GLU A 313 -29.06 -12.18 2.71
C GLU A 313 -29.66 -10.77 2.86
N GLU A 314 -29.66 -10.23 4.07
CA GLU A 314 -30.13 -8.87 4.34
C GLU A 314 -29.26 -7.83 3.63
N MET A 315 -27.93 -7.97 3.72
CA MET A 315 -26.98 -7.11 3.03
C MET A 315 -27.14 -7.20 1.51
N ASP A 316 -27.28 -8.40 0.95
CA ASP A 316 -27.46 -8.60 -0.49
C ASP A 316 -28.77 -7.97 -0.99
N LYS A 317 -29.86 -8.03 -0.22
CA LYS A 317 -31.12 -7.33 -0.52
C LYS A 317 -30.93 -5.82 -0.51
N GLU A 318 -30.19 -5.30 0.46
CA GLU A 318 -29.90 -3.87 0.54
C GLU A 318 -29.01 -3.39 -0.62
N ILE A 319 -27.98 -4.16 -0.99
CA ILE A 319 -27.11 -3.89 -2.14
C ILE A 319 -27.96 -3.76 -3.42
N VAL A 320 -28.88 -4.70 -3.65
CA VAL A 320 -29.79 -4.67 -4.81
C VAL A 320 -30.69 -3.44 -4.77
N SER A 321 -31.33 -3.18 -3.62
CA SER A 321 -32.23 -2.04 -3.48
C SER A 321 -31.54 -0.69 -3.69
N ARG A 322 -30.33 -0.51 -3.15
CA ARG A 322 -29.54 0.72 -3.33
C ARG A 322 -29.11 0.89 -4.79
N MET A 323 -28.73 -0.18 -5.47
CA MET A 323 -28.37 -0.13 -6.89
C MET A 323 -29.57 0.29 -7.75
N GLU A 324 -30.76 -0.26 -7.49
CA GLU A 324 -31.99 0.11 -8.20
C GLU A 324 -32.33 1.60 -8.00
N GLN A 325 -32.20 2.10 -6.77
CA GLN A 325 -32.41 3.52 -6.46
C GLN A 325 -31.41 4.44 -7.19
N LEU A 326 -30.13 4.06 -7.21
CA LEU A 326 -29.10 4.81 -7.94
C LEU A 326 -29.38 4.82 -9.44
N GLU A 327 -29.72 3.67 -10.01
CA GLU A 327 -30.06 3.55 -11.42
C GLU A 327 -31.28 4.40 -11.80
N GLU A 328 -32.35 4.37 -10.98
CA GLU A 328 -33.55 5.17 -11.20
C GLU A 328 -33.26 6.68 -11.07
N SER A 329 -32.46 7.07 -10.09
CA SER A 329 -32.02 8.47 -9.90
C SER A 329 -31.24 8.97 -11.11
N TYR A 330 -30.29 8.17 -11.60
CA TYR A 330 -29.51 8.48 -12.80
C TYR A 330 -30.40 8.63 -14.03
N LYS A 331 -31.31 7.68 -14.26
CA LYS A 331 -32.28 7.72 -15.38
C LYS A 331 -33.18 8.96 -15.36
N LYS A 332 -33.53 9.49 -14.18
CA LYS A 332 -34.29 10.75 -14.05
C LYS A 332 -33.46 11.98 -14.40
N GLY A 333 -32.14 11.92 -14.24
CA GLY A 333 -31.22 13.03 -14.50
C GLY A 333 -30.78 13.17 -15.97
N VAL A 334 -30.91 12.11 -16.77
CA VAL A 334 -30.48 12.14 -18.17
C VAL A 334 -31.52 12.74 -19.11
N LEU A 335 -31.05 13.51 -20.10
CA LEU A 335 -31.92 14.17 -21.09
C LEU A 335 -32.53 13.21 -22.13
N VAL A 336 -31.83 12.11 -22.42
CA VAL A 336 -32.25 11.10 -23.39
C VAL A 336 -32.02 9.73 -22.80
N LEU A 337 -33.07 8.92 -22.77
CA LEU A 337 -32.99 7.51 -22.45
C LEU A 337 -32.74 6.74 -23.75
N ILE A 338 -31.61 6.03 -23.78
CA ILE A 338 -31.27 5.04 -24.79
C ILE A 338 -32.06 3.76 -24.48
N GLU A 339 -32.78 3.23 -25.47
CA GLU A 339 -33.40 1.91 -25.38
C GLU A 339 -32.33 0.83 -25.26
N GLN A 340 -32.50 -0.07 -24.29
CA GLN A 340 -31.55 -1.12 -23.97
C GLN A 340 -32.26 -2.47 -23.93
N SER A 341 -31.48 -3.55 -24.10
CA SER A 341 -31.96 -4.89 -23.78
C SER A 341 -32.28 -4.99 -22.29
N GLU A 342 -33.21 -5.88 -21.93
CA GLU A 342 -33.58 -6.13 -20.52
C GLU A 342 -32.39 -6.58 -19.65
N GLU A 343 -31.35 -7.12 -20.28
CA GLU A 343 -30.14 -7.61 -19.62
C GLU A 343 -29.02 -6.55 -19.50
N SER A 344 -29.19 -5.35 -20.09
CA SER A 344 -28.13 -4.36 -20.13
C SER A 344 -27.78 -3.80 -18.75
N THR A 345 -26.49 -3.67 -18.47
CA THR A 345 -25.96 -3.13 -17.21
C THR A 345 -25.46 -1.68 -17.33
N PHE A 346 -25.64 -1.04 -18.49
CA PHE A 346 -25.08 0.27 -18.78
C PHE A 346 -25.51 1.38 -17.81
N TYR A 347 -26.81 1.49 -17.49
CA TYR A 347 -27.26 2.54 -16.57
C TYR A 347 -26.79 2.31 -15.14
N ARG A 348 -26.63 1.04 -14.73
CA ARG A 348 -26.02 0.70 -13.44
C ARG A 348 -24.56 1.12 -13.40
N TYR A 349 -23.82 0.85 -14.48
CA TYR A 349 -22.44 1.28 -14.62
C TYR A 349 -22.31 2.81 -14.51
N GLN A 350 -23.10 3.56 -15.28
CA GLN A 350 -23.06 5.03 -15.26
C GLN A 350 -23.45 5.61 -13.89
N ALA A 351 -24.50 5.07 -13.27
CA ALA A 351 -24.93 5.49 -11.94
C ALA A 351 -23.84 5.25 -10.88
N LEU A 352 -23.12 4.12 -10.97
CA LEU A 352 -21.98 3.83 -10.10
C LEU A 352 -20.80 4.77 -10.33
N LEU A 353 -20.49 5.15 -11.58
CA LEU A 353 -19.43 6.14 -11.83
C LEU A 353 -19.74 7.51 -11.21
N GLU A 354 -20.99 7.97 -11.36
CA GLU A 354 -21.42 9.23 -10.75
C GLU A 354 -21.39 9.14 -9.22
N GLU A 355 -21.78 8.00 -8.67
CA GLU A 355 -21.71 7.75 -7.22
C GLU A 355 -20.26 7.72 -6.72
N PHE A 356 -19.34 7.07 -7.44
CA PHE A 356 -17.91 7.04 -7.11
C PHE A 356 -17.34 8.45 -7.00
N GLN A 357 -17.59 9.30 -8.01
CA GLN A 357 -17.13 10.69 -8.00
C GLN A 357 -17.60 11.44 -6.76
N LYS A 358 -18.90 11.33 -6.43
CA LYS A 358 -19.48 11.96 -5.24
C LYS A 358 -18.83 11.43 -3.96
N THR A 359 -18.62 10.13 -3.84
CA THR A 359 -18.00 9.54 -2.64
C THR A 359 -16.53 9.92 -2.48
N GLU A 360 -15.75 9.92 -3.56
CA GLU A 360 -14.34 10.27 -3.54
C GLU A 360 -14.11 11.76 -3.25
N GLU A 361 -14.88 12.65 -3.87
CA GLU A 361 -14.81 14.09 -3.59
C GLU A 361 -15.11 14.38 -2.11
N CYS A 362 -16.11 13.71 -1.55
CA CYS A 362 -16.45 13.84 -0.13
C CYS A 362 -15.32 13.32 0.79
N ILE A 363 -14.77 12.14 0.53
CA ILE A 363 -13.70 11.56 1.37
C ILE A 363 -12.42 12.41 1.30
N LYS A 364 -12.04 12.89 0.11
CA LYS A 364 -10.87 13.76 -0.07
C LYS A 364 -11.02 15.11 0.64
N CYS A 365 -12.24 15.65 0.74
CA CYS A 365 -12.48 16.96 1.34
C CYS A 365 -12.60 16.94 2.87
N GLU A 366 -13.01 15.81 3.47
CA GLU A 366 -13.36 15.77 4.90
C GLU A 366 -12.35 15.07 5.81
N PHE A 367 -11.37 14.31 5.28
CA PHE A 367 -10.47 13.52 6.14
C PHE A 367 -9.01 13.49 5.73
N GLU A 368 -8.22 14.36 6.35
CA GLU A 368 -6.79 14.15 6.52
C GLU A 368 -6.56 13.42 7.85
N LEU A 369 -6.04 12.19 7.81
CA LEU A 369 -5.69 11.40 9.01
C LEU A 369 -4.76 12.19 9.95
N GLU A 370 -3.96 13.08 9.39
CA GLU A 370 -3.11 14.03 10.13
C GLU A 370 -3.94 15.02 10.95
N GLU A 371 -4.98 15.63 10.39
CA GLU A 371 -5.87 16.56 11.08
C GLU A 371 -6.63 15.85 12.23
N TYR A 372 -7.09 14.63 12.00
CA TYR A 372 -7.73 13.81 13.03
C TYR A 372 -6.78 13.52 14.21
N ASN A 373 -5.55 13.11 13.90
CA ASN A 373 -4.53 12.86 14.92
C ASN A 373 -4.13 14.14 15.67
N GLU A 374 -4.08 15.28 14.99
CA GLU A 374 -3.79 16.58 15.59
C GLU A 374 -4.89 16.99 16.59
N LYS A 375 -6.18 16.86 16.21
CA LYS A 375 -7.31 17.11 17.11
C LYS A 375 -7.25 16.24 18.37
N ARG A 376 -6.96 14.94 18.23
CA ARG A 376 -6.79 14.04 19.39
C ARG A 376 -5.62 14.46 20.28
N LYS A 377 -4.49 14.89 19.68
CA LYS A 377 -3.33 15.39 20.43
C LYS A 377 -3.67 16.65 21.22
N ILE A 378 -4.42 17.58 20.64
CA ILE A 378 -4.87 18.80 21.33
C ILE A 378 -5.75 18.44 22.53
N ILE A 379 -6.73 17.55 22.37
CA ILE A 379 -7.59 17.08 23.46
C ILE A 379 -6.75 16.45 24.57
N SER A 380 -5.79 15.58 24.22
CA SER A 380 -4.90 14.94 25.19
C SER A 380 -4.06 15.96 25.97
N MET A 381 -3.49 16.97 25.30
CA MET A 381 -2.75 18.05 25.96
C MET A 381 -3.64 18.88 26.91
N LYS A 382 -4.91 19.12 26.53
CA LYS A 382 -5.87 19.81 27.40
C LYS A 382 -6.25 18.96 28.61
N GLN A 383 -6.40 17.64 28.46
CA GLN A 383 -6.64 16.73 29.58
C GLN A 383 -5.47 16.73 30.59
N GLU A 384 -4.24 16.72 30.10
CA GLU A 384 -3.06 16.79 30.98
C GLU A 384 -3.05 18.08 31.80
N LYS A 385 -3.26 19.23 31.15
CA LYS A 385 -3.41 20.53 31.84
C LYS A 385 -4.55 20.52 32.85
N PHE A 386 -5.67 19.86 32.54
CA PHE A 386 -6.80 19.75 33.45
C PHE A 386 -6.42 19.00 34.74
N LYS A 387 -5.66 17.90 34.60
CA LYS A 387 -5.11 17.15 35.75
C LYS A 387 -4.15 17.99 36.58
N GLU A 388 -3.25 18.75 35.94
CA GLU A 388 -2.34 19.66 36.63
C GLU A 388 -3.11 20.71 37.47
N ILE A 389 -4.17 21.28 36.90
CA ILE A 389 -5.04 22.24 37.62
C ILE A 389 -5.70 21.56 38.83
N GLN A 390 -6.25 20.35 38.66
CA GLN A 390 -6.83 19.58 39.77
C GLN A 390 -5.83 19.33 40.89
N MET A 391 -4.61 18.88 40.55
CA MET A 391 -3.53 18.69 41.52
C MET A 391 -3.19 19.98 42.25
N ARG A 392 -3.14 21.11 41.52
CA ARG A 392 -2.82 22.41 42.11
C ARG A 392 -3.89 22.90 43.08
N ILE A 393 -5.16 22.70 42.76
CA ILE A 393 -6.29 23.01 43.66
C ILE A 393 -6.17 22.18 44.94
N GLU A 394 -5.86 20.90 44.82
CA GLU A 394 -5.74 19.98 45.96
C GLU A 394 -4.55 20.34 46.86
N ASP A 395 -3.41 20.70 46.28
CA ASP A 395 -2.24 21.17 47.03
C ASP A 395 -2.55 22.47 47.81
N LEU A 396 -3.28 23.41 47.19
CA LEU A 396 -3.69 24.65 47.86
C LEU A 396 -4.68 24.38 48.99
N ARG A 397 -5.58 23.40 48.85
CA ARG A 397 -6.48 22.96 49.95
C ARG A 397 -5.68 22.43 51.14
N LYS A 398 -4.71 21.55 50.90
CA LYS A 398 -3.83 21.02 51.96
C LYS A 398 -3.01 22.11 52.64
N GLN A 399 -2.50 23.09 51.87
CA GLN A 399 -1.76 24.22 52.43
C GLN A 399 -2.65 25.14 53.29
N LYS A 400 -3.90 25.36 52.88
CA LYS A 400 -4.90 26.10 53.67
C LYS A 400 -5.15 25.42 55.03
N GLU A 401 -5.23 24.09 55.06
CA GLU A 401 -5.39 23.31 56.30
C GLU A 401 -4.16 23.38 57.22
N GLN A 402 -2.97 23.70 56.67
CA GLN A 402 -1.70 23.69 57.40
C GLN A 402 -1.20 25.09 57.83
N VAL A 403 -1.59 26.20 57.18
CA VAL A 403 -1.02 27.55 57.45
C VAL A 403 -2.08 28.68 57.35
N VAL A 404 -2.05 29.58 58.36
CA VAL A 404 -2.99 30.67 58.69
C VAL A 404 -2.96 31.86 57.71
N ARG A 405 -3.31 31.66 56.43
CA ARG A 405 -3.68 32.74 55.48
C ARG A 405 -4.87 32.34 54.62
N GLU A 406 -6.02 32.16 55.28
CA GLU A 406 -7.25 31.65 54.66
C GLU A 406 -7.67 32.46 53.42
N ASN A 407 -7.63 33.80 53.49
CA ASN A 407 -8.10 34.67 52.39
C ASN A 407 -7.24 34.60 51.11
N GLU A 408 -5.91 34.45 51.21
CA GLU A 408 -5.03 34.37 50.03
C GLU A 408 -5.19 33.02 49.33
N ALA A 409 -5.25 31.92 50.09
CA ALA A 409 -5.45 30.57 49.57
C ALA A 409 -6.85 30.41 48.95
N GLU A 410 -7.89 30.95 49.57
CA GLU A 410 -9.26 30.92 49.02
C GLU A 410 -9.36 31.65 47.68
N ASN A 411 -8.75 32.83 47.56
CA ASN A 411 -8.75 33.56 46.29
C ASN A 411 -7.99 32.78 45.20
N GLN A 412 -6.85 32.17 45.52
CA GLN A 412 -6.11 31.34 44.56
C GLN A 412 -6.90 30.10 44.13
N ILE A 413 -7.51 29.38 45.07
CA ILE A 413 -8.40 28.24 44.75
C ILE A 413 -9.54 28.68 43.85
N PHE A 414 -10.14 29.84 44.12
CA PHE A 414 -11.22 30.39 43.30
C PHE A 414 -10.77 30.70 41.86
N GLN A 415 -9.58 31.28 41.66
CA GLN A 415 -9.05 31.51 40.31
C GLN A 415 -8.76 30.19 39.58
N TRP A 416 -8.14 29.22 40.24
CA TRP A 416 -7.88 27.91 39.63
C TRP A 416 -9.16 27.16 39.27
N LYS A 417 -10.22 27.25 40.09
CA LYS A 417 -11.54 26.71 39.77
C LYS A 417 -12.16 27.37 38.52
N LYS A 418 -11.95 28.67 38.31
CA LYS A 418 -12.37 29.33 37.05
C LYS A 418 -11.63 28.78 35.85
N CYS A 419 -10.32 28.60 35.95
CA CYS A 419 -9.51 27.99 34.89
C CYS A 419 -9.94 26.54 34.62
N GLN A 420 -10.20 25.77 35.68
CA GLN A 420 -10.72 24.39 35.59
C GLN A 420 -12.05 24.37 34.83
N ALA A 421 -13.02 25.22 35.22
CA ALA A 421 -14.32 25.28 34.57
C ALA A 421 -14.22 25.71 33.09
N PHE A 422 -13.35 26.67 32.77
CA PHE A 422 -13.10 27.08 31.38
C PHE A 422 -12.53 25.93 30.54
N LEU A 423 -11.49 25.26 31.04
CA LEU A 423 -10.86 24.15 30.33
C LEU A 423 -11.80 22.94 30.20
N GLN A 424 -12.66 22.70 31.19
CA GLN A 424 -13.72 21.69 31.11
C GLN A 424 -14.71 21.98 29.97
N MET A 425 -15.14 23.24 29.79
CA MET A 425 -16.02 23.60 28.67
C MET A 425 -15.33 23.37 27.32
N GLU A 426 -14.06 23.76 27.18
CA GLU A 426 -13.31 23.51 25.96
C GLU A 426 -13.15 22.01 25.65
N LEU A 427 -12.83 21.21 26.67
CA LEU A 427 -12.70 19.75 26.52
C LEU A 427 -14.02 19.12 26.06
N LEU A 428 -15.15 19.55 26.62
CA LEU A 428 -16.47 19.07 26.21
C LEU A 428 -16.78 19.48 24.76
N GLU A 429 -16.52 20.74 24.40
CA GLU A 429 -16.75 21.24 23.04
C GLU A 429 -15.89 20.48 22.01
N ASP A 430 -14.61 20.29 22.28
CA ASP A 430 -13.68 19.58 21.39
C ASP A 430 -14.09 18.11 21.24
N GLU A 431 -14.47 17.45 22.34
CA GLU A 431 -14.97 16.07 22.33
C GLU A 431 -16.25 15.93 21.50
N PHE A 432 -17.22 16.84 21.65
CA PHE A 432 -18.45 16.79 20.85
C PHE A 432 -18.19 17.06 19.37
N LYS A 433 -17.31 18.00 19.04
CA LYS A 433 -16.89 18.25 17.64
C LYS A 433 -16.17 17.05 17.04
N LEU A 434 -15.30 16.39 17.82
CA LEU A 434 -14.61 15.19 17.38
C LEU A 434 -15.61 14.07 17.09
N ASN A 435 -16.49 13.76 18.05
CA ASN A 435 -17.51 12.71 17.89
C ASN A 435 -18.42 12.98 16.68
N GLN A 436 -18.85 14.23 16.45
CA GLN A 436 -19.65 14.58 15.28
C GLN A 436 -18.87 14.39 13.96
N SER A 437 -17.58 14.71 13.96
CA SER A 437 -16.71 14.51 12.80
C SER A 437 -16.52 13.02 12.51
N GLU A 438 -16.31 12.20 13.54
CA GLU A 438 -16.22 10.73 13.42
C GLU A 438 -17.51 10.13 12.84
N ILE A 439 -18.68 10.59 13.27
CA ILE A 439 -19.98 10.13 12.75
C ILE A 439 -20.14 10.48 11.27
N ASN A 440 -19.83 11.72 10.89
CA ASN A 440 -19.95 12.16 9.51
C ASN A 440 -19.03 11.33 8.61
N LEU A 441 -17.79 11.13 9.05
CA LEU A 441 -16.81 10.32 8.34
C LEU A 441 -17.24 8.85 8.19
N LEU A 442 -17.73 8.23 9.26
CA LEU A 442 -18.18 6.84 9.20
C LEU A 442 -19.39 6.67 8.28
N LYS A 443 -20.29 7.66 8.19
CA LYS A 443 -21.39 7.68 7.21
C LYS A 443 -20.88 7.77 5.77
N GLN A 444 -19.80 8.51 5.53
CA GLN A 444 -19.17 8.54 4.21
C GLN A 444 -18.51 7.21 3.87
N TYR A 445 -17.80 6.59 4.81
CA TYR A 445 -17.23 5.27 4.59
C TYR A 445 -18.30 4.20 4.37
N GLU A 446 -19.42 4.25 5.10
CA GLU A 446 -20.58 3.39 4.85
C GLU A 446 -21.05 3.53 3.40
N ARG A 447 -21.24 4.77 2.93
CA ARG A 447 -21.63 5.03 1.54
C ARG A 447 -20.62 4.49 0.52
N ALA A 448 -19.33 4.74 0.74
CA ALA A 448 -18.26 4.27 -0.15
C ALA A 448 -18.12 2.73 -0.15
N ASN A 449 -18.33 2.09 1.00
CA ASN A 449 -18.33 0.63 1.08
C ASN A 449 -19.53 0.04 0.31
N TYR A 450 -20.73 0.64 0.41
CA TYR A 450 -21.87 0.18 -0.40
C TYR A 450 -21.62 0.36 -1.89
N PHE A 451 -20.99 1.46 -2.31
CA PHE A 451 -20.54 1.61 -3.70
C PHE A 451 -19.72 0.40 -4.15
N GLU A 452 -18.70 0.01 -3.36
CA GLU A 452 -17.84 -1.12 -3.68
C GLU A 452 -18.60 -2.45 -3.66
N LEU A 453 -19.52 -2.65 -2.72
CA LEU A 453 -20.37 -3.84 -2.66
C LEU A 453 -21.31 -3.94 -3.88
N MET A 454 -21.91 -2.83 -4.31
CA MET A 454 -22.72 -2.78 -5.53
C MET A 454 -21.86 -3.07 -6.77
N ARG A 455 -20.66 -2.48 -6.85
CA ARG A 455 -19.70 -2.76 -7.91
C ARG A 455 -19.41 -4.25 -8.00
N LEU A 456 -19.01 -4.88 -6.90
CA LEU A 456 -18.66 -6.31 -6.89
C LEU A 456 -19.85 -7.24 -7.15
N LYS A 457 -21.06 -6.87 -6.71
CA LYS A 457 -22.27 -7.69 -6.92
C LYS A 457 -22.72 -7.70 -8.39
N PHE A 458 -22.69 -6.54 -9.06
CA PHE A 458 -23.20 -6.39 -10.43
C PHE A 458 -22.12 -6.46 -11.51
N PHE A 459 -20.89 -6.11 -11.15
CA PHE A 459 -19.69 -6.10 -12.00
C PHE A 459 -18.55 -6.85 -11.27
N PRO A 460 -18.67 -8.18 -11.13
CA PRO A 460 -17.63 -9.00 -10.49
C PRO A 460 -16.28 -8.82 -11.18
N LEU A 461 -15.20 -8.96 -10.41
CA LEU A 461 -13.83 -8.75 -10.89
C LEU A 461 -13.48 -9.77 -11.99
N LEU A 462 -13.04 -9.25 -13.15
CA LEU A 462 -12.49 -10.01 -14.26
C LEU A 462 -13.19 -11.37 -14.53
N PRO A 463 -14.47 -11.42 -14.92
CA PRO A 463 -15.09 -12.69 -15.26
C PRO A 463 -14.43 -13.26 -16.52
N LEU A 464 -13.80 -14.43 -16.42
CA LEU A 464 -13.15 -15.08 -17.58
C LEU A 464 -14.15 -15.38 -18.71
N ASP A 465 -15.44 -15.46 -18.39
CA ASP A 465 -16.44 -16.00 -19.29
C ASP A 465 -17.40 -14.91 -19.84
N ASP A 466 -17.32 -13.68 -19.32
CA ASP A 466 -18.25 -12.58 -19.64
C ASP A 466 -17.48 -11.33 -20.11
N LEU A 467 -17.35 -11.22 -21.44
CA LEU A 467 -16.62 -10.13 -22.09
C LEU A 467 -17.20 -8.74 -21.77
N GLU A 468 -18.53 -8.64 -21.57
CA GLU A 468 -19.17 -7.36 -21.25
C GLU A 468 -18.80 -6.92 -19.84
N LYS A 469 -18.89 -7.80 -18.86
CA LYS A 469 -18.48 -7.49 -17.48
C LYS A 469 -16.98 -7.23 -17.36
N ALA A 470 -16.15 -7.98 -18.09
CA ALA A 470 -14.71 -7.74 -18.14
C ALA A 470 -14.38 -6.36 -18.74
N ALA A 471 -15.13 -5.92 -19.75
CA ALA A 471 -15.00 -4.56 -20.29
C ALA A 471 -15.38 -3.49 -19.27
N TYR A 472 -16.48 -3.67 -18.52
CA TYR A 472 -16.89 -2.72 -17.49
C TYR A 472 -15.90 -2.64 -16.32
N ASP A 473 -15.36 -3.77 -15.84
CA ASP A 473 -14.34 -3.77 -14.79
C ASP A 473 -13.06 -3.03 -15.23
N ARG A 474 -12.66 -3.21 -16.49
CA ARG A 474 -11.59 -2.42 -17.09
C ARG A 474 -11.93 -0.94 -17.13
N PHE A 475 -13.13 -0.57 -17.55
CA PHE A 475 -13.54 0.84 -17.57
C PHE A 475 -13.61 1.45 -16.18
N PHE A 476 -14.04 0.70 -15.15
CA PHE A 476 -13.94 1.15 -13.77
C PHE A 476 -12.49 1.41 -13.37
N SER A 477 -11.58 0.49 -13.68
CA SER A 477 -10.16 0.61 -13.37
C SER A 477 -9.52 1.82 -14.05
N ASP A 478 -9.79 2.01 -15.35
CA ASP A 478 -9.29 3.13 -16.14
C ASP A 478 -9.85 4.47 -15.64
N PHE A 479 -11.13 4.51 -15.27
CA PHE A 479 -11.78 5.71 -14.73
C PHE A 479 -11.20 6.11 -13.37
N ILE A 480 -11.08 5.14 -12.45
CA ILE A 480 -10.49 5.35 -11.12
C ILE A 480 -9.05 5.85 -11.28
N TYR A 481 -8.24 5.19 -12.12
CA TYR A 481 -6.87 5.63 -12.41
C TYR A 481 -6.81 7.06 -12.97
N THR A 482 -7.68 7.40 -13.92
CA THR A 482 -7.76 8.74 -14.51
C THR A 482 -8.20 9.80 -13.49
N PHE A 483 -9.08 9.43 -12.56
CA PHE A 483 -9.56 10.33 -11.52
C PHE A 483 -8.51 10.61 -10.44
N HIS A 484 -7.63 9.65 -10.13
CA HIS A 484 -6.53 9.84 -9.17
C HIS A 484 -5.25 10.43 -9.78
N SER A 485 -5.11 10.45 -11.11
CA SER A 485 -3.96 11.02 -11.82
C SER A 485 -4.15 12.50 -12.21
N LYS A 486 -5.32 13.07 -11.94
CA LYS A 486 -5.62 14.51 -12.02
C LYS A 486 -5.56 15.11 -10.62
#